data_AF-A0A849DE37-F1
#
_entry.id   AF-A0A849DE37-F1
#
_cell.length_a   1.000
_cell.length_b   1.000
_cell.length_c   1.000
_cell.angle_alpha   90.00
_cell.angle_beta   90.00
_cell.angle_gamma   90.00
#
_symmetry.space_group_name_H-M   'P 1'
#
loop_
_entity.id
_entity.type
_entity.pdbx_description
1 polymer ?
#
loop_
_entity_poly.entity_id
_entity_poly.type
_entity_poly.pdbx_seq_one_letter_code
_entity_poly.pdbx_strand_id
1 'polypeptide(L)'
;MTKYILLLSLLFPLKGLASEIKIEHAELKPLGKVIQTNAQITQLPGQKQEVVSRLSGHLEAYFVTPGQHVKKGDKTAVIASIELSKMTAEHLALLEQSKAAEAQKNNTMKLHKKGVASQNDLSNAIIALQEIRSKQNALS
;
A
#
# COMPACT_ATOMS: atom_id res chain seq x y z
N MET A 1 -39.62 91.80 35.47
CA MET A 1 -38.96 90.58 36.02
C MET A 1 -39.22 89.40 35.08
N THR A 2 -38.76 89.55 33.84
CA THR A 2 -39.17 88.72 32.68
C THR A 2 -38.00 87.88 32.15
N LYS A 3 -36.84 87.95 32.82
CA LYS A 3 -35.57 87.37 32.36
C LYS A 3 -35.32 85.93 32.85
N TYR A 4 -36.00 85.49 33.91
CA TYR A 4 -35.79 84.14 34.49
C TYR A 4 -36.74 83.06 33.94
N ILE A 5 -37.87 83.45 33.33
CA ILE A 5 -38.85 82.49 32.78
C ILE A 5 -38.36 81.88 31.45
N LEU A 6 -37.58 82.65 30.68
CA LEU A 6 -36.99 82.20 29.40
C LEU A 6 -35.80 81.24 29.55
N LEU A 7 -35.18 81.16 30.72
CA LEU A 7 -34.07 80.23 30.97
C LEU A 7 -34.54 78.83 31.36
N LEU A 8 -35.78 78.70 31.86
CA LEU A 8 -36.34 77.43 32.34
C LEU A 8 -36.97 76.59 31.22
N SER A 9 -37.38 77.20 30.10
CA SER A 9 -37.95 76.49 28.95
C SER A 9 -36.89 75.86 28.03
N LEU A 10 -35.61 76.24 28.16
CA LEU A 10 -34.52 75.71 27.33
C LEU A 10 -33.94 74.39 27.87
N LEU A 11 -34.23 74.01 29.13
CA LEU A 11 -33.71 72.78 29.74
C LEU A 11 -34.63 71.56 29.59
N PHE A 12 -35.82 71.71 29.00
CA PHE A 12 -36.83 70.65 28.97
C PHE A 12 -36.76 69.62 27.80
N PRO A 13 -36.02 69.79 26.68
CA PRO A 13 -36.07 68.80 25.60
C PRO A 13 -35.12 67.60 25.75
N LEU A 14 -34.49 67.39 26.92
CA LEU A 14 -33.52 66.28 27.11
C LEU A 14 -34.12 65.00 27.71
N LYS A 15 -35.38 65.00 28.15
CA LYS A 15 -36.00 63.81 28.77
C LYS A 15 -36.73 62.88 27.79
N GLY A 16 -36.82 63.23 26.51
CA GLY A 16 -37.56 62.45 25.50
C GLY A 16 -36.79 61.30 24.84
N LEU A 17 -35.46 61.26 24.95
CA LEU A 17 -34.63 60.22 24.32
C LEU A 17 -34.28 59.04 25.24
N ALA A 18 -34.72 59.05 26.50
CA ALA A 18 -34.36 58.04 27.50
C ALA A 18 -35.38 56.90 27.63
N SER A 19 -36.54 56.98 26.95
CA SER A 19 -37.66 56.06 27.15
C SER A 19 -37.56 54.73 26.39
N GLU A 20 -36.56 54.55 25.52
CA GLU A 20 -36.46 53.35 24.68
C GLU A 20 -35.15 52.58 24.91
N ILE A 21 -34.52 52.77 26.08
CA ILE A 21 -33.37 51.97 26.48
C ILE A 21 -33.84 50.96 27.53
N LYS A 22 -34.13 49.74 27.10
CA LYS A 22 -34.30 48.60 28.02
C LYS A 22 -32.95 48.26 28.62
N ILE A 23 -32.74 48.65 29.87
CA ILE A 23 -31.57 48.25 30.66
C ILE A 23 -31.93 46.95 31.39
N GLU A 24 -31.38 45.83 30.93
CA GLU A 24 -31.49 44.53 31.59
C GLU A 24 -30.19 44.22 32.35
N HIS A 25 -30.32 43.61 33.54
CA HIS A 25 -29.18 43.24 34.37
C HIS A 25 -28.61 41.89 33.91
N ALA A 26 -27.28 41.78 33.85
CA ALA A 26 -26.62 40.55 33.46
C ALA A 26 -26.83 39.45 34.52
N GLU A 27 -27.42 38.32 34.11
CA GLU A 27 -27.60 37.14 34.95
C GLU A 27 -26.56 36.06 34.61
N LEU A 28 -25.89 35.52 35.62
CA LEU A 28 -25.00 34.38 35.46
C LEU A 28 -25.83 33.10 35.28
N LYS A 29 -25.93 32.63 34.03
CA LYS A 29 -26.56 31.35 33.68
C LYS A 29 -25.50 30.30 33.35
N PRO A 30 -25.61 29.06 33.86
CA PRO A 30 -24.69 28.00 33.50
C PRO A 30 -24.86 27.65 32.02
N LEU A 31 -23.85 27.92 31.20
CA LEU A 31 -23.81 27.55 29.80
C LEU A 31 -23.08 26.21 29.64
N GLY A 32 -23.78 25.20 29.13
CA GLY A 32 -23.11 24.01 28.61
C GLY A 32 -22.38 24.36 27.32
N LYS A 33 -21.06 24.11 27.27
CA LYS A 33 -20.29 24.30 26.03
C LYS A 33 -20.64 23.18 25.05
N VAL A 34 -21.41 23.49 24.02
CA VAL A 34 -21.64 22.58 22.89
C VAL A 34 -20.60 22.91 21.82
N ILE A 35 -19.73 21.96 21.50
CA ILE A 35 -18.75 22.10 20.43
C ILE A 35 -19.21 21.21 19.27
N GLN A 36 -19.50 21.82 18.12
CA GLN A 36 -19.75 21.11 16.88
C GLN A 36 -18.46 21.07 16.07
N THR A 37 -18.01 19.86 15.73
CA THR A 37 -16.79 19.66 14.93
C THR A 37 -17.12 18.83 13.70
N ASN A 38 -16.48 19.16 12.58
CA ASN A 38 -16.48 18.29 11.42
C ASN A 38 -15.65 17.04 11.71
N ALA A 39 -16.14 15.89 11.25
CA ALA A 39 -15.42 14.62 11.37
C ALA A 39 -15.58 13.82 10.07
N GLN A 40 -14.60 12.97 9.79
CA GLN A 40 -14.64 12.03 8.68
C GLN A 40 -14.39 10.63 9.21
N ILE A 41 -15.23 9.67 8.78
CA ILE A 41 -15.00 8.26 9.07
C ILE A 41 -13.81 7.81 8.23
N THR A 42 -12.73 7.41 8.87
CA THR A 42 -11.55 6.84 8.23
C THR A 42 -11.38 5.38 8.65
N GLN A 43 -10.83 4.57 7.75
CA GLN A 43 -10.44 3.20 8.09
C GLN A 43 -9.11 3.22 8.83
N LEU A 44 -9.01 2.42 9.89
CA LEU A 44 -7.74 2.27 10.61
C LEU A 44 -6.71 1.56 9.73
N PRO A 45 -5.40 1.86 9.90
CA PRO A 45 -4.32 1.12 9.25
C PRO A 45 -4.48 -0.39 9.48
N GLY A 46 -4.41 -1.19 8.41
CA GLY A 46 -4.55 -2.64 8.47
C GLY A 46 -5.97 -3.19 8.31
N GLN A 47 -7.01 -2.34 8.31
CA GLN A 47 -8.38 -2.78 7.99
C GLN A 47 -8.70 -2.77 6.50
N LYS A 48 -7.89 -2.08 5.69
CA LYS A 48 -7.96 -2.08 4.23
C LYS A 48 -6.67 -2.63 3.66
N GLN A 49 -6.79 -3.56 2.72
CA GLN A 49 -5.65 -4.10 1.98
C GLN A 49 -5.96 -4.13 0.50
N GLU A 50 -4.98 -3.71 -0.30
CA GLU A 50 -5.03 -3.83 -1.75
C GLU A 50 -4.39 -5.15 -2.14
N VAL A 51 -5.08 -5.94 -2.96
CA VAL A 51 -4.58 -7.23 -3.46
C VAL A 51 -4.11 -7.00 -4.88
N VAL A 52 -2.80 -7.13 -5.08
CA VAL A 52 -2.15 -6.96 -6.38
C VAL A 52 -1.52 -8.26 -6.84
N SER A 53 -1.49 -8.48 -8.15
CA SER A 53 -0.75 -9.61 -8.72
C SER A 53 0.75 -9.34 -8.63
N ARG A 54 1.53 -10.39 -8.34
CA ARG A 54 3.01 -10.34 -8.38
C ARG A 54 3.56 -10.39 -9.80
N LEU A 55 2.80 -10.97 -10.73
CA LEU A 55 3.19 -11.17 -12.12
C LEU A 55 2.12 -10.60 -13.05
N SER A 56 2.56 -10.16 -14.22
CA SER A 56 1.65 -9.74 -15.27
C SER A 56 0.98 -10.95 -15.93
N GLY A 57 -0.24 -10.75 -16.44
CA GLY A 57 -0.97 -11.84 -17.09
C GLY A 57 -2.41 -11.48 -17.45
N HIS A 58 -3.10 -12.46 -18.02
CA HIS A 58 -4.51 -12.39 -18.36
C HIS A 58 -5.37 -12.90 -17.22
N LEU A 59 -6.44 -12.18 -16.88
CA LEU A 59 -7.39 -12.60 -15.85
C LEU A 59 -8.29 -13.70 -16.42
N GLU A 60 -8.15 -14.94 -15.95
CA GLU A 60 -8.97 -16.06 -16.41
C GLU A 60 -10.30 -16.15 -15.65
N ALA A 61 -10.25 -15.91 -14.34
CA ALA A 61 -11.41 -16.03 -13.48
C ALA A 61 -11.36 -15.06 -12.31
N TYR A 62 -12.54 -14.60 -11.91
CA TYR A 62 -12.76 -13.75 -10.74
C TYR A 62 -13.79 -14.44 -9.85
N PHE A 63 -13.44 -14.66 -8.58
CA PHE A 63 -14.20 -15.50 -7.64
C PHE A 63 -14.95 -14.70 -6.58
N VAL A 64 -14.77 -13.38 -6.56
CA VAL A 64 -15.38 -12.49 -5.57
C VAL A 64 -16.26 -11.46 -6.27
N THR A 65 -17.31 -10.98 -5.61
CA THR A 65 -18.14 -9.88 -6.11
C THR A 65 -18.02 -8.66 -5.21
N PRO A 66 -18.23 -7.44 -5.75
CA PRO A 66 -18.28 -6.24 -4.91
C PRO A 66 -19.28 -6.39 -3.75
N GLY A 67 -18.85 -6.08 -2.53
CA GLY A 67 -19.66 -6.21 -1.32
C GLY A 67 -19.71 -7.62 -0.71
N GLN A 68 -19.10 -8.62 -1.35
CA GLN A 68 -18.99 -9.96 -0.78
C GLN A 68 -18.07 -9.98 0.44
N HIS A 69 -18.50 -10.67 1.51
CA HIS A 69 -17.66 -10.92 2.66
C HIS A 69 -16.65 -12.04 2.33
N VAL A 70 -15.36 -11.76 2.55
CA VAL A 70 -14.26 -12.69 2.28
C VAL A 70 -13.40 -12.86 3.53
N LYS A 71 -12.78 -14.04 3.66
CA LYS A 71 -11.83 -14.37 4.73
C LYS A 71 -10.40 -14.37 4.18
N LYS A 72 -9.44 -14.24 5.09
CA LYS A 72 -8.02 -14.34 4.73
C LYS A 72 -7.73 -15.71 4.13
N GLY A 73 -7.17 -15.72 2.92
CA GLY A 73 -6.82 -16.95 2.18
C GLY A 73 -7.85 -17.35 1.12
N ASP A 74 -9.01 -16.67 1.05
CA ASP A 74 -9.97 -16.92 -0.01
C ASP A 74 -9.39 -16.56 -1.38
N LYS A 75 -9.68 -17.40 -2.37
CA LYS A 75 -9.27 -17.14 -3.75
C LYS A 75 -10.06 -15.97 -4.31
N THR A 76 -9.37 -14.96 -4.80
CA THR A 76 -10.00 -13.77 -5.39
C THR A 76 -10.03 -13.84 -6.91
N ALA A 77 -8.91 -14.24 -7.53
CA ALA A 77 -8.75 -14.29 -8.97
C ALA A 77 -7.72 -15.34 -9.38
N VAL A 78 -7.81 -15.82 -10.63
CA VAL A 78 -6.78 -16.60 -11.30
C VAL A 78 -6.26 -15.81 -12.49
N ILE A 79 -4.93 -15.71 -12.57
CA ILE A 79 -4.22 -14.96 -13.61
C ILE A 79 -3.31 -15.92 -14.35
N ALA A 80 -3.53 -16.06 -15.65
CA ALA A 80 -2.63 -16.75 -16.55
C ALA A 80 -1.46 -15.85 -16.91
N SER A 81 -0.25 -16.24 -16.49
CA SER A 81 0.97 -15.51 -16.78
C SER A 81 1.83 -16.27 -17.79
N ILE A 82 2.05 -15.66 -18.96
CA ILE A 82 2.98 -16.19 -19.97
C ILE A 82 4.41 -16.17 -19.44
N GLU A 83 4.75 -15.16 -18.64
CA GLU A 83 6.06 -15.01 -18.01
C GLU A 83 6.36 -16.19 -17.07
N LEU A 84 5.40 -16.56 -16.22
CA LEU A 84 5.56 -17.73 -15.33
C LEU A 84 5.73 -19.03 -16.13
N SER A 85 4.97 -19.22 -17.21
CA SER A 85 5.11 -20.38 -18.09
C SER A 85 6.49 -20.45 -18.73
N LYS A 86 7.02 -19.30 -19.19
CA LYS A 86 8.37 -19.21 -19.74
C LYS A 86 9.45 -19.53 -18.69
N MET A 87 9.37 -18.92 -17.51
CA MET A 87 10.30 -19.20 -16.40
C MET A 87 10.28 -20.68 -16.00
N THR A 88 9.10 -21.31 -16.00
CA THR A 88 8.94 -22.74 -15.67
C THR A 88 9.62 -23.62 -16.72
N ALA A 89 9.43 -23.32 -18.01
CA ALA A 89 10.08 -24.03 -19.10
C ALA A 89 11.61 -23.86 -19.07
N GLU A 90 12.09 -22.64 -18.83
CA GLU A 90 13.53 -22.34 -18.69
C GLU A 90 14.15 -23.06 -17.49
N HIS A 91 13.47 -23.05 -16.34
CA HIS A 91 13.92 -23.76 -15.14
C HIS A 91 14.02 -25.28 -15.40
N LEU A 92 13.04 -25.87 -16.08
CA LEU A 92 13.08 -27.29 -16.44
C LEU A 92 14.23 -27.61 -17.40
N ALA A 93 14.46 -26.76 -18.41
CA ALA A 93 15.57 -26.91 -19.34
C ALA A 93 16.93 -26.84 -18.61
N LEU A 94 17.11 -25.89 -17.70
CA LEU A 94 18.34 -25.77 -16.90
C LEU A 94 18.55 -26.96 -15.97
N LEU A 95 17.48 -27.51 -15.41
CA LEU A 95 17.54 -28.70 -14.55
C LEU A 95 18.08 -29.92 -15.32
N GLU A 96 17.58 -30.16 -16.52
CA GLU A 96 18.08 -31.25 -17.38
C GLU A 96 19.50 -30.99 -17.88
N GLN A 97 19.82 -29.74 -18.25
CA GLN A 97 21.19 -29.35 -18.62
C GLN A 97 22.17 -29.56 -17.45
N SER A 98 21.79 -29.24 -16.22
CA SER A 98 22.62 -29.46 -15.03
C SER A 98 22.88 -30.95 -14.82
N LYS A 99 21.86 -31.81 -14.98
CA LYS A 99 22.03 -33.27 -14.86
C LYS A 99 23.00 -33.80 -15.92
N ALA A 100 22.85 -33.36 -17.17
CA ALA A 100 23.73 -33.75 -18.26
C ALA A 100 25.18 -33.29 -18.02
N ALA A 101 25.38 -32.04 -17.61
CA ALA A 101 26.69 -31.49 -17.29
C ALA A 101 27.34 -32.19 -16.08
N GLU A 102 26.55 -32.60 -15.09
CA GLU A 102 27.03 -33.37 -13.94
C GLU A 102 27.48 -34.78 -14.34
N ALA A 103 26.70 -35.46 -15.19
CA ALA A 103 27.12 -36.73 -15.77
C ALA A 103 28.42 -36.60 -16.57
N GLN A 104 28.54 -35.53 -17.37
CA GLN A 104 29.75 -35.24 -18.14
C GLN A 104 30.96 -34.99 -17.24
N LYS A 105 30.83 -34.12 -16.22
CA LYS A 105 31.88 -33.89 -15.22
C LYS A 105 32.31 -35.20 -14.56
N ASN A 106 31.36 -36.04 -14.16
CA ASN A 106 31.66 -37.31 -13.50
C ASN A 106 32.40 -38.29 -14.42
N ASN A 107 32.05 -38.33 -15.71
CA ASN A 107 32.76 -39.12 -16.71
C ASN A 107 34.16 -38.59 -16.97
N THR A 108 34.32 -37.29 -17.19
CA THR A 108 35.64 -36.64 -17.37
C THR A 108 36.53 -36.85 -16.16
N MET A 109 35.99 -36.77 -14.94
CA MET A 109 36.72 -37.08 -13.71
C MET A 109 37.21 -38.53 -13.68
N LYS A 110 36.38 -39.50 -14.09
CA LYS A 110 36.80 -40.91 -14.18
C LYS A 110 37.89 -41.11 -15.23
N LEU A 111 37.81 -40.45 -16.38
CA LEU A 111 38.82 -40.53 -17.45
C LEU A 111 40.13 -39.86 -17.04
N HIS A 112 40.05 -38.72 -16.36
CA HIS A 112 41.22 -38.01 -15.83
C HIS A 112 41.96 -38.87 -14.79
N LYS A 113 41.23 -39.53 -13.87
CA LYS A 113 41.81 -40.50 -12.92
C LYS A 113 42.49 -41.69 -13.59
N LYS A 114 42.08 -42.04 -14.82
CA LYS A 114 42.69 -43.09 -15.64
C LYS A 114 43.85 -42.58 -16.52
N GLY A 115 44.21 -41.29 -16.41
CA GLY A 115 45.26 -40.67 -17.23
C GLY A 115 44.86 -40.38 -18.68
N VAL A 116 43.58 -40.49 -19.03
CA VAL A 116 43.08 -40.34 -20.41
C VAL A 116 42.66 -38.89 -20.72
N ALA A 117 42.08 -38.18 -19.75
CA ALA A 117 41.64 -36.79 -19.91
C ALA A 117 42.60 -35.82 -19.20
N SER A 118 42.76 -34.60 -19.74
CA SER A 118 43.64 -33.59 -19.15
C SER A 118 42.99 -32.90 -17.94
N GLN A 119 43.82 -32.24 -17.12
CA GLN A 119 43.30 -31.40 -16.03
C GLN A 119 42.45 -30.24 -16.55
N ASN A 120 42.77 -29.71 -17.73
CA ASN A 120 42.01 -28.65 -18.37
C ASN A 120 40.61 -29.13 -18.75
N ASP A 121 40.48 -30.36 -19.28
CA ASP A 121 39.17 -30.94 -19.62
C ASP A 121 38.28 -31.10 -18.38
N LEU A 122 38.85 -31.54 -17.26
CA LEU A 122 38.14 -31.65 -15.99
C LEU A 122 37.72 -30.27 -15.47
N SER A 123 38.60 -29.27 -15.53
CA SER A 123 38.31 -27.90 -15.12
C SER A 123 37.17 -27.30 -15.95
N ASN A 124 37.22 -27.46 -17.28
CA ASN A 124 36.18 -27.00 -18.20
C ASN A 124 34.82 -27.64 -17.90
N ALA A 125 34.79 -28.95 -17.60
CA ALA A 125 33.54 -29.64 -17.23
C ALA A 125 32.97 -29.16 -15.88
N ILE A 126 33.83 -28.77 -14.92
CA ILE A 126 33.41 -28.18 -13.65
C ILE A 126 32.84 -26.77 -13.87
N ILE A 127 33.52 -25.94 -14.65
CA ILE A 127 33.09 -24.57 -14.96
C ILE A 127 31.73 -24.61 -15.66
N ALA A 128 31.57 -25.45 -16.69
CA ALA A 128 30.31 -25.59 -17.43
C ALA A 128 29.14 -25.98 -16.51
N LEU A 129 29.36 -26.92 -15.59
CA LEU A 129 28.34 -27.29 -14.58
C LEU A 129 28.00 -26.11 -13.66
N GLN A 130 29.01 -25.36 -13.21
CA GLN A 130 28.81 -24.24 -12.30
C GLN A 130 28.09 -23.08 -12.96
N GLU A 131 28.35 -22.80 -14.23
CA GLU A 131 27.64 -21.79 -15.02
C GLU A 131 26.14 -22.10 -15.12
N ILE A 132 25.79 -23.35 -15.42
CA ILE A 132 24.39 -23.79 -15.51
C ILE A 132 23.69 -23.68 -14.14
N ARG A 133 24.35 -24.13 -13.06
CA ARG A 133 23.82 -24.02 -11.70
C ARG A 133 23.64 -22.56 -11.25
N SER A 134 24.53 -21.68 -11.67
CA SER A 134 24.44 -20.25 -11.37
C SER A 134 23.21 -19.63 -12.05
N LYS A 135 22.93 -20.01 -13.30
CA LYS A 135 21.70 -19.61 -14.01
C LYS A 135 20.44 -20.18 -13.35
N GLN A 136 20.49 -21.42 -12.87
CA GLN A 136 19.37 -22.04 -12.17
C GLN A 136 19.02 -21.30 -10.86
N ASN A 137 20.04 -20.94 -10.06
CA ASN A 137 19.85 -20.21 -8.80
C ASN A 137 19.32 -18.78 -8.99
N ALA A 138 19.52 -18.18 -10.16
CA ALA A 138 18.98 -16.85 -10.47
C ALA A 138 17.47 -16.87 -10.76
N LEU A 139 16.90 -18.04 -11.07
CA LEU A 139 15.48 -18.24 -11.38
C LEU A 139 14.66 -18.75 -10.18
N SER A 140 15.32 -19.12 -9.08
CA SER A 140 14.71 -19.64 -7.84
C SER A 140 14.38 -18.56 -6.82
#